data_AF-A0A524FKQ1-F1
#
_entry.id   AF-A0A524FKQ1-F1
#
_cell.length_a   1.000
_cell.length_b   1.000
_cell.length_c   1.000
_cell.angle_alpha   90.00
_cell.angle_beta   90.00
_cell.angle_gamma   90.00
#
_symmetry.space_group_name_H-M   'P 1'
#
loop_
_entity.id
_entity.type
_entity.pdbx_description
1 polymer ?
#
loop_
_entity_poly.entity_id
_entity_poly.type
_entity_poly.pdbx_seq_one_letter_code
_entity_poly.pdbx_strand_id
1 'polypeptide(L)'
;MGLYDDLIKWKSHIYDDFLINPKIVKLSIISSLITFFSAILIGYIVAQFDPDGYNIVDNYISDMGSFNHTPLPYFLDYGAMITSILVIPAIFYMEHRLAPNPLESGNFSRMRYRLSSLGSFSMFVGFFGFFMVGVFSEDRTTSLGLHFLFSHVVFGGVVFSSLFYGLLILFYKTEIPKLLGLYMVVGPFMSAVLMILYFSPFFEWIMLFSLIIWILPVFYIFLKNLNLSQT
;
A
#
# COMPACT_ATOMS: atom_id res chain seq x y z
N MET A 1 -10.95 -31.37 -23.21
CA MET A 1 -10.56 -29.99 -22.85
C MET A 1 -9.05 -29.92 -22.94
N GLY A 2 -8.51 -28.87 -23.56
CA GLY A 2 -7.06 -28.73 -23.72
C GLY A 2 -6.42 -28.08 -22.49
N LEU A 3 -5.13 -28.34 -22.26
CA LEU A 3 -4.35 -27.79 -21.14
C LEU A 3 -4.40 -26.25 -21.08
N TYR A 4 -4.55 -25.58 -22.22
CA TYR A 4 -4.76 -24.13 -22.33
C TYR A 4 -6.10 -23.66 -21.73
N ASP A 5 -7.20 -24.38 -22.02
CA ASP A 5 -8.53 -24.06 -21.49
C ASP A 5 -8.57 -24.22 -19.97
N ASP A 6 -7.90 -25.25 -19.46
CA ASP A 6 -7.79 -25.52 -18.03
C ASP A 6 -6.97 -24.43 -17.31
N LEU A 7 -5.88 -23.95 -17.92
CA LEU A 7 -5.10 -22.82 -17.40
C LEU A 7 -5.91 -21.52 -17.38
N ILE A 8 -6.70 -21.24 -18.41
CA ILE A 8 -7.58 -20.05 -18.43
C ILE A 8 -8.62 -20.13 -17.34
N LYS A 9 -9.29 -21.28 -17.20
CA LYS A 9 -10.29 -21.50 -16.14
C LYS A 9 -9.68 -21.33 -14.75
N TRP A 10 -8.51 -21.92 -14.52
CA TRP A 10 -7.80 -21.78 -13.24
C TRP A 10 -7.43 -20.33 -12.95
N LYS A 11 -6.93 -19.59 -13.94
CA LYS A 11 -6.62 -18.16 -13.82
C LYS A 11 -7.87 -17.33 -13.49
N SER A 12 -8.97 -17.57 -14.19
CA SER A 12 -10.26 -16.92 -13.93
C SER A 12 -10.75 -17.24 -12.53
N HIS A 13 -10.66 -18.49 -12.08
CA HIS A 13 -11.04 -18.87 -10.72
C HIS A 13 -10.24 -18.12 -9.64
N ILE A 14 -8.91 -18.01 -9.79
CA ILE A 14 -8.08 -17.24 -8.83
C ILE A 14 -8.44 -15.76 -8.86
N TYR A 15 -8.61 -15.18 -10.05
CA TYR A 15 -8.89 -13.75 -10.16
C TYR A 15 -10.30 -13.42 -9.67
N ASP A 16 -11.31 -14.04 -10.25
CA ASP A 16 -12.73 -13.75 -10.04
C ASP A 16 -13.23 -14.25 -8.68
N ASP A 17 -12.89 -15.48 -8.30
CA ASP A 17 -13.45 -16.12 -7.10
C ASP A 17 -12.63 -15.85 -5.83
N PHE A 18 -11.36 -15.43 -5.95
CA PHE A 18 -10.51 -15.13 -4.82
C PHE A 18 -10.07 -13.66 -4.75
N LEU A 19 -9.32 -13.15 -5.74
CA LEU A 19 -8.66 -11.84 -5.65
C LEU A 19 -9.63 -10.66 -5.64
N ILE A 20 -10.72 -10.72 -6.39
CA ILE A 20 -11.74 -9.65 -6.43
C ILE A 20 -13.02 -10.00 -5.65
N ASN A 21 -13.04 -11.15 -4.98
CA ASN A 21 -14.21 -11.60 -4.23
C ASN A 21 -14.56 -10.60 -3.10
N PRO A 22 -15.79 -10.06 -3.07
CA PRO A 22 -16.20 -9.05 -2.09
C PRO A 22 -15.91 -9.39 -0.62
N LYS A 23 -16.10 -10.66 -0.22
CA LYS A 23 -15.88 -11.10 1.16
C LYS A 23 -14.39 -11.13 1.49
N ILE A 24 -13.57 -11.64 0.57
CA ILE A 24 -12.12 -11.73 0.72
C ILE A 24 -11.52 -10.33 0.74
N VAL A 25 -11.88 -9.46 -0.21
CA VAL A 25 -11.41 -8.07 -0.27
C VAL A 25 -11.75 -7.33 1.02
N LYS A 26 -13.00 -7.46 1.52
CA LYS A 26 -13.41 -6.84 2.80
C LYS A 26 -12.54 -7.31 3.96
N LEU A 27 -12.34 -8.62 4.10
CA LEU A 27 -11.51 -9.18 5.16
C LEU A 27 -10.05 -8.72 5.03
N SER A 28 -9.51 -8.73 3.81
CA SER A 28 -8.16 -8.25 3.48
C SER A 28 -7.94 -6.79 3.87
N ILE A 29 -8.85 -5.89 3.50
CA ILE A 29 -8.79 -4.47 3.86
C ILE A 29 -8.83 -4.32 5.40
N ILE A 30 -9.80 -4.95 6.08
CA ILE A 30 -9.95 -4.79 7.53
C ILE A 30 -8.72 -5.34 8.26
N SER A 31 -8.30 -6.56 7.92
CA SER A 31 -7.15 -7.21 8.55
C SER A 31 -5.86 -6.45 8.28
N SER A 32 -5.62 -5.97 7.04
CA SER A 32 -4.42 -5.18 6.74
C SER A 32 -4.36 -3.87 7.53
N LEU A 33 -5.48 -3.15 7.66
CA LEU A 33 -5.54 -1.94 8.47
C LEU A 33 -5.29 -2.23 9.95
N ILE A 34 -5.93 -3.25 10.52
CA ILE A 34 -5.72 -3.65 11.91
C ILE A 34 -4.26 -4.04 12.13
N THR A 35 -3.70 -4.90 11.28
CA THR A 35 -2.30 -5.33 11.39
C THR A 35 -1.35 -4.15 11.30
N PHE A 36 -1.49 -3.29 10.29
CA PHE A 36 -0.60 -2.16 10.06
C PHE A 36 -0.63 -1.15 11.22
N PHE A 37 -1.82 -0.70 11.62
CA PHE A 37 -1.94 0.29 12.70
C PHE A 37 -1.56 -0.28 14.06
N SER A 38 -1.87 -1.55 14.33
CA SER A 38 -1.44 -2.19 15.57
C SER A 38 0.09 -2.35 15.60
N ALA A 39 0.71 -2.71 14.49
CA ALA A 39 2.17 -2.83 14.39
C ALA A 39 2.88 -1.48 14.64
N ILE A 40 2.41 -0.40 14.00
CA ILE A 40 2.95 0.95 14.24
C ILE A 40 2.70 1.40 15.67
N LEU A 41 1.49 1.23 16.20
CA LEU A 41 1.14 1.67 17.55
C LEU A 41 1.93 0.91 18.63
N ILE A 42 1.95 -0.42 18.55
CA ILE A 42 2.68 -1.26 19.50
C ILE A 42 4.18 -1.02 19.36
N GLY A 43 4.69 -0.97 18.12
CA GLY A 43 6.09 -0.64 17.85
C GLY A 43 6.49 0.69 18.49
N TYR A 44 5.70 1.74 18.29
CA TYR A 44 5.96 3.05 18.88
C TYR A 44 5.93 3.02 20.42
N ILE A 45 4.93 2.36 21.03
CA ILE A 45 4.83 2.21 22.49
C ILE A 45 6.06 1.48 23.04
N VAL A 46 6.50 0.42 22.38
CA VAL A 46 7.66 -0.36 22.81
C VAL A 46 8.96 0.45 22.61
N ALA A 47 9.06 1.25 21.55
CA ALA A 47 10.20 2.13 21.30
C ALA A 47 10.35 3.23 22.37
N GLN A 48 9.26 3.63 23.05
CA GLN A 48 9.35 4.58 24.18
C GLN A 48 10.20 4.06 25.35
N PHE A 49 10.52 2.76 25.39
CA PHE A 49 11.41 2.17 26.37
C PHE A 49 12.90 2.20 25.96
N ASP A 50 13.23 2.81 24.82
CA ASP A 50 14.60 3.19 24.45
C ASP A 50 15.18 4.14 25.53
N PRO A 51 16.34 3.82 26.13
CA PRO A 51 17.01 4.71 27.08
C PRO A 51 17.24 6.14 26.57
N ASP A 52 17.45 6.30 25.26
CA ASP A 52 17.71 7.61 24.63
C ASP A 52 16.41 8.37 24.28
N GLY A 53 15.26 7.69 24.38
CA GLY A 53 13.94 8.22 24.12
C GLY A 53 13.60 8.28 22.62
N TYR A 54 12.61 7.49 22.22
CA TYR A 54 12.15 7.46 20.83
C TYR A 54 11.17 8.60 20.51
N ASN A 55 11.41 9.35 19.43
CA ASN A 55 10.47 10.35 18.94
C ASN A 55 10.49 10.51 17.41
N ILE A 56 9.38 11.00 16.83
CA ILE A 56 9.20 11.08 15.37
C ILE A 56 10.05 12.15 14.68
N VAL A 57 10.65 13.07 15.42
CA VAL A 57 11.50 14.12 14.87
C VAL A 57 12.92 13.58 14.64
N ASP A 58 13.39 12.78 15.60
CA ASP A 58 14.79 12.32 15.65
C ASP A 58 14.98 10.85 15.25
N ASN A 59 13.91 10.04 15.21
CA ASN A 59 13.99 8.60 14.90
C ASN A 59 13.16 8.21 13.66
N TYR A 60 13.76 7.39 12.81
CA TYR A 60 13.11 6.86 11.62
C TYR A 60 12.04 5.85 12.01
N ILE A 61 11.09 5.61 11.11
CA ILE A 61 10.08 4.55 11.29
C ILE A 61 10.79 3.20 11.43
N SER A 62 11.84 2.97 10.64
CA SER A 62 12.64 1.73 10.64
C SER A 62 13.27 1.44 12.00
N ASP A 63 13.58 2.45 12.80
CA ASP A 63 14.22 2.31 14.11
C ASP A 63 13.32 1.49 15.07
N MET A 64 11.99 1.49 14.89
CA MET A 64 11.09 0.59 15.65
C MET A 64 11.32 -0.90 15.33
N GLY A 65 11.99 -1.19 14.22
CA GLY A 65 12.45 -2.50 13.76
C GLY A 65 13.92 -2.80 14.10
N SER A 66 14.55 -1.99 14.96
CA SER A 66 15.94 -2.20 15.41
C SER A 66 16.06 -2.44 16.92
N PHE A 67 16.94 -3.36 17.31
CA PHE A 67 17.36 -3.57 18.69
C PHE A 67 18.09 -2.38 19.31
N ASN A 68 18.61 -1.47 18.49
CA ASN A 68 19.26 -0.26 18.98
C ASN A 68 18.25 0.71 19.62
N HIS A 69 17.00 0.68 19.15
CA HIS A 69 15.95 1.63 19.53
C HIS A 69 14.70 0.99 20.11
N THR A 70 14.61 -0.34 20.11
CA THR A 70 13.41 -1.04 20.53
C THR A 70 13.75 -2.40 21.15
N PRO A 71 13.30 -2.69 22.37
CA PRO A 71 13.56 -3.98 23.01
C PRO A 71 12.85 -5.17 22.34
N LEU A 72 11.78 -4.93 21.56
CA LEU A 72 11.04 -5.96 20.81
C LEU A 72 10.78 -5.51 19.35
N PRO A 73 11.79 -5.55 18.46
CA PRO A 73 11.73 -4.89 17.13
C PRO A 73 10.82 -5.59 16.12
N TYR A 74 10.27 -6.75 16.48
CA TYR A 74 9.58 -7.63 15.54
C TYR A 74 8.19 -7.14 15.12
N PHE A 75 7.58 -6.22 15.86
CA PHE A 75 6.21 -5.77 15.59
C PHE A 75 6.09 -5.08 14.24
N LEU A 76 7.01 -4.15 13.95
CA LEU A 76 7.01 -3.43 12.68
C LEU A 76 7.32 -4.38 11.51
N ASP A 77 8.35 -5.22 11.66
CA ASP A 77 8.80 -6.15 10.63
C ASP A 77 7.71 -7.14 10.20
N TYR A 78 7.13 -7.85 11.18
CA TYR A 78 6.04 -8.79 10.89
C TYR A 78 4.76 -8.08 10.46
N GLY A 79 4.48 -6.91 11.04
CA GLY A 79 3.40 -6.04 10.60
C GLY A 79 3.51 -5.70 9.12
N ALA A 80 4.70 -5.33 8.66
CA ALA A 80 5.00 -5.00 7.27
C ALA A 80 4.80 -6.20 6.35
N MET A 81 5.36 -7.36 6.70
CA MET A 81 5.22 -8.59 5.92
C MET A 81 3.76 -9.04 5.79
N ILE A 82 3.03 -9.10 6.91
CA ILE A 82 1.65 -9.59 6.94
C ILE A 82 0.73 -8.59 6.21
N THR A 83 0.87 -7.29 6.46
CA THR A 83 0.09 -6.25 5.77
C THR A 83 0.27 -6.33 4.26
N SER A 84 1.50 -6.55 3.80
CA SER A 84 1.82 -6.63 2.37
C SER A 84 1.11 -7.79 1.66
N ILE A 85 0.98 -8.94 2.33
CA ILE A 85 0.23 -10.07 1.81
C ILE A 85 -1.27 -9.76 1.83
N LEU A 86 -1.79 -9.24 2.94
CA LEU A 86 -3.21 -9.00 3.13
C LEU A 86 -3.78 -7.96 2.16
N VAL A 87 -2.99 -6.98 1.72
CA VAL A 87 -3.41 -5.93 0.78
C VAL A 87 -3.57 -6.44 -0.65
N ILE A 88 -2.98 -7.60 -1.03
CA ILE A 88 -2.99 -8.08 -2.43
C ILE A 88 -4.40 -8.11 -3.06
N PRO A 89 -5.44 -8.71 -2.43
CA PRO A 89 -6.80 -8.67 -2.98
C PRO A 89 -7.35 -7.25 -3.16
N ALA A 90 -7.02 -6.32 -2.24
CA ALA A 90 -7.46 -4.93 -2.34
C ALA A 90 -6.84 -4.19 -3.54
N ILE A 91 -5.60 -4.51 -3.91
CA ILE A 91 -4.94 -3.94 -5.11
C ILE A 91 -5.69 -4.38 -6.38
N PHE A 92 -5.94 -5.68 -6.53
CA PHE A 92 -6.66 -6.22 -7.68
C PHE A 92 -8.10 -5.69 -7.75
N TYR A 93 -8.77 -5.61 -6.60
CA TYR A 93 -10.11 -5.04 -6.52
C TYR A 93 -10.14 -3.57 -6.94
N MET A 94 -9.17 -2.76 -6.49
CA MET A 94 -9.05 -1.36 -6.89
C MET A 94 -8.89 -1.22 -8.41
N GLU A 95 -8.00 -2.00 -9.02
CA GLU A 95 -7.81 -2.00 -10.47
C GLU A 95 -9.10 -2.37 -11.21
N HIS A 96 -9.77 -3.44 -10.76
CA HIS A 96 -11.04 -3.90 -11.33
C HIS A 96 -12.15 -2.83 -11.25
N ARG A 97 -12.26 -2.12 -10.12
CA ARG A 97 -13.26 -1.06 -9.92
C ARG A 97 -12.96 0.20 -10.72
N LEU A 98 -11.69 0.60 -10.80
CA LEU A 98 -11.28 1.84 -11.44
C LEU A 98 -11.14 1.71 -12.95
N ALA A 99 -10.84 0.53 -13.49
CA ALA A 99 -10.82 0.27 -14.92
C ALA A 99 -11.41 -1.12 -15.24
N PRO A 100 -12.74 -1.28 -15.13
CA PRO A 100 -13.40 -2.56 -15.42
C PRO A 100 -13.21 -2.97 -16.88
N ASN A 101 -13.33 -4.28 -17.14
CA ASN A 101 -13.11 -4.85 -18.46
C ASN A 101 -14.03 -4.16 -19.49
N PRO A 102 -13.51 -3.71 -20.64
CA PRO A 102 -14.32 -3.01 -21.64
C PRO A 102 -15.43 -3.90 -22.22
N LEU A 103 -15.26 -5.23 -22.18
CA LEU A 103 -16.30 -6.19 -22.56
C LEU A 103 -17.54 -6.12 -21.65
N GLU A 104 -17.38 -5.67 -20.40
CA GLU A 104 -18.45 -5.63 -19.40
C GLU A 104 -19.10 -4.25 -19.26
N SER A 105 -18.43 -3.17 -19.67
CA SER A 105 -18.84 -1.81 -19.28
C SER A 105 -18.68 -0.73 -20.36
N GLY A 106 -18.40 -1.11 -21.62
CA GLY A 106 -18.44 -0.23 -22.79
C GLY A 106 -17.07 0.34 -23.22
N ASN A 107 -17.08 1.39 -24.06
CA ASN A 107 -15.87 2.00 -24.62
C ASN A 107 -15.15 2.89 -23.58
N PHE A 108 -14.20 2.32 -22.83
CA PHE A 108 -13.26 3.12 -22.05
C PHE A 108 -12.06 3.58 -22.88
N SER A 109 -11.55 4.77 -22.55
CA SER A 109 -10.30 5.25 -23.13
C SER A 109 -9.14 4.33 -22.76
N ARG A 110 -8.29 3.99 -23.74
CA ARG A 110 -7.05 3.22 -23.54
C ARG A 110 -6.17 3.81 -22.43
N MET A 111 -6.20 5.14 -22.25
CA MET A 111 -5.42 5.80 -21.21
C MET A 111 -5.92 5.49 -19.79
N ARG A 112 -7.23 5.29 -19.60
CA ARG A 112 -7.80 4.87 -18.31
C ARG A 112 -7.20 3.54 -17.85
N TYR A 113 -7.12 2.54 -18.74
CA TYR A 113 -6.49 1.26 -18.45
C TYR A 113 -5.01 1.40 -18.14
N ARG A 114 -4.27 2.20 -18.93
CA ARG A 114 -2.84 2.43 -18.67
C ARG A 114 -2.59 3.03 -17.30
N LEU A 115 -3.34 4.06 -16.92
CA LEU A 115 -3.22 4.66 -15.59
C LEU A 115 -3.58 3.67 -14.49
N SER A 116 -4.63 2.87 -14.67
CA SER A 116 -5.03 1.86 -13.67
C SER A 116 -3.97 0.78 -13.51
N SER A 117 -3.46 0.22 -14.61
CA SER A 117 -2.46 -0.84 -14.56
C SER A 117 -1.09 -0.33 -14.09
N LEU A 118 -0.69 0.90 -14.43
CA LEU A 118 0.50 1.53 -13.86
C LEU A 118 0.33 1.77 -12.35
N GLY A 119 -0.83 2.25 -11.92
CA GLY A 119 -1.15 2.43 -10.51
C GLY A 119 -1.11 1.10 -9.74
N SER A 120 -1.72 0.05 -10.29
CA SER A 120 -1.72 -1.32 -9.74
C SER A 120 -0.31 -1.89 -9.65
N PHE A 121 0.46 -1.83 -10.74
CA PHE A 121 1.84 -2.29 -10.79
C PHE A 121 2.73 -1.56 -9.77
N SER A 122 2.66 -0.22 -9.70
CA SER A 122 3.41 0.55 -8.72
C SER A 122 3.01 0.21 -7.28
N MET A 123 1.71 -0.04 -7.02
CA MET A 123 1.23 -0.51 -5.72
C MET A 123 1.85 -1.86 -5.36
N PHE A 124 1.87 -2.82 -6.30
CA PHE A 124 2.51 -4.12 -6.11
C PHE A 124 4.01 -4.00 -5.81
N VAL A 125 4.72 -3.17 -6.57
CA VAL A 125 6.15 -2.90 -6.32
C VAL A 125 6.34 -2.31 -4.92
N GLY A 126 5.50 -1.35 -4.52
CA GLY A 126 5.54 -0.76 -3.18
C GLY A 126 5.34 -1.78 -2.06
N PHE A 127 4.29 -2.60 -2.14
CA PHE A 127 4.03 -3.62 -1.12
C PHE A 127 4.98 -4.82 -1.19
N PHE A 128 5.57 -5.11 -2.34
CA PHE A 128 6.70 -6.05 -2.44
C PHE A 128 7.92 -5.50 -1.68
N GLY A 129 8.24 -4.22 -1.87
CA GLY A 129 9.24 -3.53 -1.05
C GLY A 129 8.89 -3.61 0.43
N PHE A 130 7.62 -3.49 0.79
CA PHE A 130 7.20 -3.40 2.21
C PHE A 130 7.34 -4.75 2.90
N PHE A 131 7.02 -5.82 2.19
CA PHE A 131 7.35 -7.17 2.61
C PHE A 131 8.86 -7.34 2.82
N MET A 132 9.67 -6.89 1.85
CA MET A 132 11.12 -7.05 1.90
C MET A 132 11.79 -6.21 2.99
N VAL A 133 11.26 -5.03 3.34
CA VAL A 133 11.70 -4.24 4.50
C VAL A 133 11.55 -5.04 5.79
N GLY A 134 10.44 -5.77 5.97
CA GLY A 134 10.27 -6.64 7.14
C GLY A 134 11.20 -7.87 7.13
N VAL A 135 11.52 -8.42 5.95
CA VAL A 135 12.51 -9.52 5.83
C VAL A 135 13.91 -9.01 6.19
N PHE A 136 14.34 -7.95 5.50
CA PHE A 136 15.61 -7.27 5.69
C PHE A 136 15.41 -6.05 6.58
N SER A 137 15.09 -6.29 7.86
CA SER A 137 14.99 -5.21 8.85
C SER A 137 16.31 -4.47 8.99
N GLU A 138 16.30 -3.36 9.72
CA GLU A 138 17.50 -2.56 9.96
C GLU A 138 18.65 -3.40 10.55
N ASP A 139 18.35 -4.24 11.55
CA ASP A 139 19.34 -5.14 12.14
C ASP A 139 19.75 -6.32 11.24
N ARG A 140 18.87 -6.71 10.31
CA ARG A 140 19.09 -7.83 9.37
C ARG A 140 19.57 -7.34 8.00
N THR A 141 19.88 -6.05 7.87
CA THR A 141 20.37 -5.49 6.63
C THR A 141 21.71 -6.14 6.30
N THR A 142 21.82 -6.67 5.09
CA THR A 142 23.08 -7.27 4.64
C THR A 142 24.09 -6.18 4.31
N SER A 143 25.36 -6.54 4.07
CA SER A 143 26.38 -5.61 3.57
C SER A 143 26.00 -4.91 2.25
N LEU A 144 24.92 -5.35 1.59
CA LEU A 144 24.36 -4.75 0.39
C LEU A 144 23.38 -3.59 0.68
N GLY A 145 23.07 -3.29 1.95
CA GLY A 145 22.14 -2.21 2.30
C GLY A 145 20.70 -2.46 1.85
N LEU A 146 20.26 -3.72 1.89
CA LEU A 146 18.96 -4.12 1.33
C LEU A 146 17.78 -3.44 2.02
N HIS A 147 17.83 -3.19 3.33
CA HIS A 147 16.79 -2.45 4.04
C HIS A 147 16.56 -1.08 3.39
N PHE A 148 17.66 -0.34 3.18
CA PHE A 148 17.64 0.98 2.58
C PHE A 148 17.09 0.95 1.14
N LEU A 149 17.54 0.00 0.32
CA LEU A 149 17.02 -0.18 -1.02
C LEU A 149 15.50 -0.44 -1.01
N PHE A 150 15.04 -1.38 -0.19
CA PHE A 150 13.63 -1.74 -0.17
C PHE A 150 12.74 -0.64 0.44
N SER A 151 13.24 0.16 1.38
CA SER A 151 12.52 1.35 1.86
C SER A 151 12.22 2.34 0.73
N HIS A 152 13.17 2.56 -0.19
CA HIS A 152 12.96 3.37 -1.39
C HIS A 152 11.94 2.74 -2.35
N VAL A 153 11.97 1.42 -2.49
CA VAL A 153 11.01 0.67 -3.30
C VAL A 153 9.60 0.82 -2.74
N VAL A 154 9.42 0.75 -1.41
CA VAL A 154 8.12 0.99 -0.74
C VAL A 154 7.60 2.37 -1.07
N PHE A 155 8.33 3.40 -0.65
CA PHE A 155 7.84 4.77 -0.76
C PHE A 155 7.68 5.17 -2.23
N GLY A 156 8.65 4.86 -3.08
CA GLY A 156 8.54 5.11 -4.51
C GLY A 156 7.34 4.41 -5.14
N GLY A 157 7.16 3.11 -4.88
CA GLY A 157 6.05 2.33 -5.42
C GLY A 157 4.69 2.89 -5.02
N VAL A 158 4.48 3.17 -3.73
CA VAL A 158 3.18 3.69 -3.25
C VAL A 158 2.95 5.15 -3.68
N VAL A 159 3.99 6.00 -3.75
CA VAL A 159 3.89 7.37 -4.28
C VAL A 159 3.51 7.37 -5.77
N PHE A 160 4.16 6.54 -6.60
CA PHE A 160 3.79 6.41 -8.01
C PHE A 160 2.40 5.81 -8.19
N SER A 161 2.01 4.86 -7.35
CA SER A 161 0.64 4.32 -7.35
C SER A 161 -0.39 5.43 -7.09
N SER A 162 -0.13 6.25 -6.06
CA SER A 162 -0.95 7.41 -5.72
C SER A 162 -1.03 8.40 -6.88
N LEU A 163 0.08 8.70 -7.55
CA LEU A 163 0.10 9.57 -8.73
C LEU A 163 -0.79 9.03 -9.85
N PHE A 164 -0.61 7.77 -10.27
CA PHE A 164 -1.36 7.21 -11.40
C PHE A 164 -2.85 7.04 -11.11
N TYR A 165 -3.21 6.54 -9.93
CA TYR A 165 -4.61 6.45 -9.52
C TYR A 165 -5.23 7.83 -9.30
N GLY A 166 -4.49 8.78 -8.74
CA GLY A 166 -4.93 10.16 -8.58
C GLY A 166 -5.26 10.81 -9.92
N LEU A 167 -4.38 10.68 -10.92
CA LEU A 167 -4.63 11.14 -12.29
C LEU A 167 -5.85 10.46 -12.92
N LEU A 168 -6.01 9.14 -12.72
CA LEU A 168 -7.19 8.41 -13.19
C LEU A 168 -8.48 9.00 -12.60
N ILE A 169 -8.52 9.22 -11.29
CA ILE A 169 -9.68 9.76 -10.56
C ILE A 169 -9.99 11.21 -11.00
N LEU A 170 -8.97 12.01 -11.31
CA LEU A 170 -9.16 13.38 -11.77
C LEU A 170 -9.76 13.44 -13.19
N PHE A 171 -9.27 12.58 -14.09
CA PHE A 171 -9.63 12.61 -15.51
C PHE A 171 -10.89 11.80 -15.84
N TYR A 172 -11.23 10.78 -15.06
CA TYR A 172 -12.36 9.89 -15.34
C TYR A 172 -13.40 9.89 -14.24
N LYS A 173 -14.64 9.57 -14.60
CA LYS A 173 -15.70 9.35 -13.60
C LYS A 173 -15.43 8.04 -12.87
N THR A 174 -15.18 8.14 -11.56
CA THR A 174 -15.02 7.04 -10.63
C THR A 174 -15.95 7.24 -9.43
N GLU A 175 -16.00 6.26 -8.53
CA GLU A 175 -16.70 6.38 -7.24
C GLU A 175 -15.91 7.20 -6.20
N ILE A 176 -14.64 7.50 -6.49
CA ILE A 176 -13.74 8.21 -5.59
C ILE A 176 -13.82 9.72 -5.85
N PRO A 177 -13.98 10.58 -4.83
CA PRO A 177 -14.06 12.02 -5.02
C PRO A 177 -12.82 12.62 -5.70
N LYS A 178 -13.02 13.58 -6.62
CA LYS A 178 -11.92 14.27 -7.32
C LYS A 178 -10.95 14.97 -6.38
N LEU A 179 -11.43 15.50 -5.26
CA LEU A 179 -10.57 16.15 -4.26
C LEU A 179 -9.56 15.17 -3.67
N LEU A 180 -9.98 13.91 -3.43
CA LEU A 180 -9.08 12.86 -2.98
C LEU A 180 -8.09 12.49 -4.10
N GLY A 181 -8.53 12.42 -5.36
CA GLY A 181 -7.65 12.25 -6.51
C GLY A 181 -6.60 13.36 -6.64
N LEU A 182 -6.97 14.62 -6.40
CA LEU A 182 -6.02 15.75 -6.38
C LEU A 182 -4.99 15.60 -5.26
N TYR A 183 -5.44 15.23 -4.07
CA TYR A 183 -4.55 14.96 -2.94
C TYR A 183 -3.59 13.80 -3.26
N MET A 184 -4.07 12.71 -3.88
CA MET A 184 -3.23 11.58 -4.29
C MET A 184 -2.11 11.98 -5.27
N VAL A 185 -2.36 12.97 -6.13
CA VAL A 185 -1.32 13.51 -7.04
C VAL A 185 -0.34 14.41 -6.30
N VAL A 186 -0.82 15.32 -5.45
CA VAL A 186 0.00 16.39 -4.88
C VAL A 186 0.63 15.99 -3.55
N GLY A 187 -0.14 15.46 -2.61
CA GLY A 187 0.28 15.20 -1.23
C GLY A 187 1.49 14.27 -1.13
N PRO A 188 1.36 12.98 -1.49
CA PRO A 188 2.48 12.04 -1.43
C PRO A 188 3.69 12.45 -2.27
N PHE A 189 3.46 13.07 -3.44
CA PHE A 189 4.54 13.52 -4.31
C PHE A 189 5.32 14.68 -3.67
N MET A 190 4.65 15.67 -3.08
CA MET A 190 5.30 16.75 -2.35
C MET A 190 6.05 16.24 -1.12
N SER A 191 5.47 15.29 -0.36
CA SER A 191 6.17 14.65 0.76
C SER A 191 7.44 13.93 0.31
N ALA A 192 7.40 13.22 -0.82
CA ALA A 192 8.57 12.54 -1.38
C ALA A 192 9.65 13.54 -1.82
N VAL A 193 9.28 14.67 -2.43
CA VAL A 193 10.22 15.74 -2.76
C VAL A 193 10.89 16.30 -1.49
N LEU A 194 10.11 16.57 -0.43
CA LEU A 194 10.66 17.04 0.83
C LEU A 194 11.60 16.00 1.47
N MET A 195 11.23 14.71 1.45
CA MET A 195 12.09 13.64 1.93
C MET A 195 13.44 13.59 1.19
N ILE A 196 13.44 13.76 -0.14
CA ILE A 196 14.68 13.78 -0.93
C ILE A 196 15.55 15.00 -0.61
N LEU A 197 14.93 16.17 -0.38
CA LEU A 197 15.66 17.41 -0.14
C LEU A 197 16.29 17.48 1.26
N TYR A 198 15.59 16.97 2.28
CA TYR A 198 16.02 17.11 3.67
C TYR A 198 16.59 15.81 4.26
N PHE A 199 16.14 14.66 3.77
CA PHE A 199 16.59 13.32 4.18
C PHE A 199 16.74 13.18 5.71
N SER A 200 15.61 13.32 6.42
CA SER A 200 15.56 13.29 7.87
C SER A 200 14.37 12.46 8.37
N PRO A 201 14.43 11.91 9.61
CA PRO A 201 13.36 11.09 10.16
C PRO A 201 11.97 11.72 10.11
N PHE A 202 11.88 12.99 10.48
CA PHE A 202 10.62 13.74 10.45
C PHE A 202 9.91 13.71 9.08
N PHE A 203 10.66 13.80 7.98
CA PHE A 203 10.08 13.78 6.63
C PHE A 203 9.71 12.37 6.17
N GLU A 204 10.32 11.33 6.73
CA GLU A 204 9.87 9.95 6.53
C GLU A 204 8.48 9.74 7.16
N TRP A 205 8.28 10.24 8.39
CA TRP A 205 6.97 10.24 9.05
C TRP A 205 5.92 11.05 8.28
N ILE A 206 6.27 12.24 7.78
CA ILE A 206 5.37 13.03 6.90
C ILE A 206 5.00 12.22 5.65
N MET A 207 5.96 11.54 5.05
CA MET A 207 5.72 10.70 3.88
C MET A 207 4.75 9.56 4.23
N LEU A 208 4.95 8.85 5.34
CA LEU A 208 4.02 7.82 5.82
C LEU A 208 2.60 8.38 6.02
N PHE A 209 2.45 9.46 6.80
CA PHE A 209 1.14 10.05 7.06
C PHE A 209 0.48 10.52 5.76
N SER A 210 1.25 11.06 4.83
CA SER A 210 0.70 11.51 3.55
C SER A 210 0.12 10.36 2.72
N LEU A 211 0.70 9.16 2.80
CA LEU A 211 0.19 7.95 2.17
C LEU A 211 -1.06 7.43 2.88
N ILE A 212 -1.05 7.41 4.22
CA ILE A 212 -2.21 6.96 5.02
C ILE A 212 -3.46 7.81 4.73
N ILE A 213 -3.30 9.13 4.57
CA ILE A 213 -4.41 10.06 4.33
C ILE A 213 -5.22 9.69 3.09
N TRP A 214 -4.63 9.10 2.05
CA TRP A 214 -5.39 8.67 0.88
C TRP A 214 -5.81 7.20 0.93
N ILE A 215 -4.98 6.30 1.46
CA ILE A 215 -5.29 4.87 1.55
C ILE A 215 -6.54 4.65 2.39
N LEU A 216 -6.65 5.31 3.55
CA LEU A 216 -7.77 5.13 4.48
C LEU A 216 -9.14 5.50 3.85
N PRO A 217 -9.33 6.70 3.27
CA PRO A 217 -10.59 7.04 2.60
C PRO A 217 -10.92 6.13 1.41
N VAL A 218 -9.93 5.73 0.60
CA VAL A 218 -10.16 4.81 -0.53
C VAL A 218 -10.66 3.46 -0.03
N PHE A 219 -9.99 2.88 0.96
CA PHE A 219 -10.40 1.62 1.58
C PHE A 219 -11.78 1.73 2.23
N TYR A 220 -12.08 2.84 2.90
CA TYR A 220 -13.42 3.09 3.45
C TYR A 220 -14.51 3.12 2.37
N ILE A 221 -14.27 3.82 1.25
CA ILE A 221 -15.22 3.86 0.11
C ILE A 221 -15.46 2.46 -0.43
N PHE A 222 -14.41 1.67 -0.64
CA PHE A 222 -14.56 0.29 -1.10
C PHE A 222 -15.33 -0.59 -0.11
N LEU A 223 -15.01 -0.53 1.18
CA LEU A 223 -15.76 -1.26 2.22
C LEU A 223 -17.24 -0.89 2.24
N LYS A 224 -17.56 0.41 2.11
CA LYS A 224 -18.95 0.88 2.02
C LYS A 224 -19.68 0.27 0.83
N ASN A 225 -19.04 0.27 -0.35
CA ASN A 225 -19.65 -0.21 -1.58
C ASN A 225 -19.81 -1.74 -1.62
N LEU A 226 -18.89 -2.47 -0.98
CA LEU A 226 -18.98 -3.93 -0.81
C LEU A 226 -20.17 -4.36 0.08
N ASN A 227 -20.52 -3.55 1.09
CA ASN A 227 -21.68 -3.83 1.94
C ASN A 227 -23.00 -3.61 1.20
N LEU A 228 -23.06 -2.59 0.33
CA LEU A 228 -24.26 -2.29 -0.46
C LEU A 228 -24.56 -3.35 -1.53
N SER A 229 -23.57 -4.09 -2.01
CA SER A 229 -23.79 -5.18 -2.96
C SER A 229 -24.28 -6.49 -2.33
N GLN A 230 -24.37 -6.56 -0.99
CA GLN A 230 -24.80 -7.76 -0.25
C GLN A 230 -26.21 -7.61 0.36
N THR A 231 -26.83 -6.43 0.25
CA THR A 231 -28.20 -6.12 0.67
C THR A 231 -29.12 -6.03 -0.52
#